data_AF-A0A956ML93-F1
#
_entry.id   AF-A0A956ML93-F1
#
_cell.length_a   1.000
_cell.length_b   1.000
_cell.length_c   1.000
_cell.angle_alpha   90.00
_cell.angle_beta   90.00
_cell.angle_gamma   90.00
#
_symmetry.space_group_name_H-M   'P 1'
#
loop_
_entity.id
_entity.type
_entity.pdbx_description
1 polymer ?
#
loop_
_entity_poly.entity_id
_entity_poly.type
_entity_poly.pdbx_seq_one_letter_code
_entity_poly.pdbx_strand_id
1 'polypeptide(L)' 'MPNTGSGAPSAAPGTPRTGHAWFQYVGPTALTAVGGVTGARYVFGQRGVTLAVDPADRRSLAAVPNLRQVMGPP' A
#
# COMPACT_ATOMS: atom_id res chain seq x y z
N MET A 1 22.72 29.07 38.75
CA MET A 1 23.49 27.84 38.45
C MET A 1 22.78 27.10 37.34
N PRO A 2 23.43 26.81 36.19
CA PRO A 2 22.85 26.09 35.05
C PRO A 2 23.25 24.61 35.07
N ASN A 3 22.29 23.70 34.90
CA ASN A 3 22.35 22.40 34.19
C ASN A 3 20.99 21.68 34.41
N THR A 4 20.31 20.97 33.50
CA THR A 4 20.79 19.97 32.54
C THR A 4 19.61 19.59 31.62
N GLY A 5 19.89 19.22 30.38
CA GLY A 5 19.22 18.06 29.80
C GLY A 5 18.17 18.33 28.72
N SER A 6 18.64 18.34 27.48
CA SER A 6 17.91 17.90 26.30
C SER A 6 17.00 16.71 26.60
N GLY A 7 15.72 16.86 26.29
CA GLY A 7 14.74 15.79 26.29
C GLY A 7 13.73 16.04 25.20
N ALA A 8 14.19 16.22 23.96
CA ALA A 8 13.30 16.01 22.82
C ALA A 8 12.74 14.58 22.98
N PRO A 9 11.41 14.37 22.98
CA PRO A 9 10.90 13.02 22.94
C PRO A 9 11.44 12.38 21.66
N SER A 10 12.32 11.39 21.86
CA SER A 10 12.80 10.46 20.87
C SER A 10 11.69 10.14 19.88
N ALA A 11 12.03 10.22 18.59
CA ALA A 11 11.20 9.84 17.45
C ALA A 11 10.09 8.86 17.86
N ALA A 12 8.84 9.32 17.76
CA ALA A 12 7.68 8.50 18.02
C ALA A 12 7.86 7.14 17.33
N PRO A 13 7.61 6.00 18.01
CA PRO A 13 7.69 4.69 17.39
C PRO A 13 6.79 4.74 16.17
N GLY A 14 7.38 4.57 14.98
CA GLY A 14 6.69 4.73 13.71
C GLY A 14 5.43 3.89 13.77
N THR A 15 4.27 4.56 13.84
CA THR A 15 2.97 3.92 13.79
C THR A 15 3.05 2.94 12.63
N PRO A 16 2.85 1.63 12.84
CA PRO A 16 2.69 0.74 11.72
C PRO A 16 1.51 1.35 10.97
N ARG A 17 1.79 1.94 9.80
CA ARG A 17 0.74 2.45 8.95
C ARG A 17 -0.06 1.21 8.62
N THR A 18 -1.13 0.96 9.37
CA THR A 18 -2.29 0.15 9.00
C THR A 18 -2.98 0.86 7.83
N GLY A 19 -2.17 1.19 6.82
CA GLY A 19 -2.56 1.84 5.59
C GLY A 19 -2.75 0.72 4.60
N HIS A 20 -3.96 0.63 4.09
CA HIS A 20 -4.21 -0.12 2.87
C HIS A 20 -3.26 0.43 1.79
N ALA A 21 -2.59 -0.47 1.08
CA ALA A 21 -1.93 -0.07 -0.15
C ALA A 21 -3.03 0.06 -1.21
N TRP A 22 -2.99 1.10 -2.03
CA TRP A 22 -3.96 1.24 -3.11
C TRP A 22 -3.27 0.92 -4.42
N PHE A 23 -3.92 0.12 -5.26
CA PHE A 23 -3.42 -0.15 -6.60
C PHE A 23 -4.47 0.24 -7.61
N GLN A 24 -4.05 1.02 -8.59
CA GLN A 24 -4.82 1.36 -9.77
C GLN A 24 -4.45 0.42 -10.90
N TYR A 25 -5.44 -0.20 -11.51
CA TYR A 25 -5.26 -0.94 -12.74
C TYR A 25 -5.27 -0.01 -13.94
N VAL A 26 -4.20 -0.05 -14.74
CA VAL A 26 -4.00 0.84 -15.91
C VAL A 26 -4.06 0.08 -17.24
N GLY A 27 -4.32 -1.23 -17.21
CA GLY A 27 -4.36 -2.05 -18.42
C GLY A 27 -5.67 -1.89 -19.21
N PRO A 28 -5.72 -2.47 -20.42
CA PRO A 28 -6.86 -2.34 -21.32
C PRO A 28 -8.03 -3.31 -21.05
N THR A 29 -7.84 -4.34 -20.22
CA THR A 29 -8.79 -5.44 -20.00
C THR A 29 -9.24 -5.54 -18.54
N ALA A 30 -9.83 -6.66 -18.13
CA ALA A 30 -9.97 -6.98 -16.71
C ALA A 30 -8.75 -7.76 -16.22
N LEU A 31 -8.33 -7.54 -14.98
CA LEU A 31 -7.22 -8.26 -14.35
C LEU A 31 -7.64 -8.80 -12.99
N THR A 32 -7.32 -10.06 -12.73
CA THR A 32 -7.44 -10.62 -11.40
C THR A 32 -6.05 -10.95 -10.87
N ALA A 33 -5.67 -10.31 -9.76
CA ALA A 33 -4.41 -10.56 -9.08
C ALA A 33 -4.66 -11.29 -7.76
N VAL A 34 -3.76 -12.20 -7.40
CA VAL A 34 -3.80 -12.90 -6.12
C VAL A 34 -2.66 -12.37 -5.26
N GLY A 35 -2.97 -11.98 -4.03
CA GLY A 35 -2.00 -11.59 -3.03
C GLY A 35 -1.07 -12.74 -2.72
N GLY A 36 0.24 -12.54 -2.88
CA GLY A 36 1.23 -13.60 -2.66
C GLY A 36 1.48 -13.93 -1.19
N VAL A 37 1.04 -13.07 -0.27
CA VAL A 37 1.19 -13.26 1.18
C VAL A 37 -0.12 -13.69 1.83
N THR A 38 -1.22 -12.97 1.55
CA THR A 38 -2.52 -13.27 2.18
C THR A 38 -3.36 -14.29 1.39
N GLY A 39 -3.06 -14.49 0.10
CA GLY A 39 -3.92 -15.26 -0.80
C GLY A 39 -5.20 -14.53 -1.23
N ALA A 40 -5.37 -13.25 -0.87
CA ALA A 40 -6.55 -12.48 -1.23
C ALA A 40 -6.66 -12.27 -2.74
N ARG A 41 -7.88 -12.37 -3.28
CA ARG A 41 -8.14 -12.21 -4.72
C ARG A 41 -8.65 -10.80 -5.00
N TYR A 42 -7.88 -10.02 -5.75
CA TYR A 42 -8.18 -8.65 -6.14
C TYR A 42 -8.64 -8.61 -7.61
N VAL A 43 -9.87 -8.17 -7.85
CA VAL A 43 -10.49 -8.18 -9.19
C VAL A 43 -10.64 -6.76 -9.72
N PHE A 44 -9.77 -6.39 -10.66
CA PHE A 44 -9.83 -5.13 -11.39
C PHE A 44 -10.68 -5.31 -12.65
N GLY A 45 -11.95 -4.91 -12.59
CA GLY A 45 -12.91 -5.16 -13.67
C GLY A 45 -12.77 -4.25 -14.89
N GLN A 46 -12.10 -3.11 -14.77
CA GLN A 46 -11.94 -2.15 -15.87
C GLN A 46 -10.72 -1.24 -15.62
N ARG A 47 -10.25 -0.57 -16.68
CA ARG A 47 -9.19 0.43 -16.61
C ARG A 47 -9.55 1.57 -15.66
N GLY A 48 -8.59 1.99 -14.84
CA GLY A 48 -8.73 3.08 -13.88
C GLY A 48 -9.28 2.67 -12.51
N VAL A 49 -9.73 1.42 -12.35
CA VAL A 49 -10.18 0.90 -11.04
C VAL A 49 -9.04 0.93 -10.05
N THR A 50 -9.33 1.50 -8.88
CA THR A 50 -8.42 1.51 -7.74
C THR A 50 -8.98 0.60 -6.65
N LEU A 51 -8.17 -0.34 -6.18
CA LEU A 51 -8.55 -1.24 -5.09
C LEU A 51 -7.62 -1.06 -3.89
N ALA A 52 -8.21 -1.12 -2.70
CA ALA A 52 -7.47 -1.31 -1.47
C ALA A 52 -6.96 -2.75 -1.43
N VAL A 53 -5.65 -2.88 -1.25
CA VAL A 53 -4.96 -4.16 -1.13
C VAL A 53 -4.24 -4.21 0.21
N ASP A 54 -3.96 -5.43 0.65
CA ASP A 54 -3.23 -5.62 1.88
C ASP A 54 -1.77 -5.13 1.69
N PRO A 55 -1.22 -4.34 2.62
CA PRO A 55 0.17 -3.89 2.55
C PRO A 55 1.17 -5.05 2.55
N ALA A 56 0.82 -6.24 3.04
CA ALA A 56 1.64 -7.44 2.94
C ALA A 56 1.76 -7.92 1.48
N ASP A 57 0.68 -7.84 0.71
CA ASP A 57 0.63 -8.25 -0.70
C ASP A 57 1.21 -7.21 -1.67
N ARG A 58 1.55 -6.00 -1.18
CA ARG A 58 2.04 -4.90 -2.02
C ARG A 58 3.20 -5.29 -2.91
N ARG A 59 4.14 -6.13 -2.42
CA ARG A 59 5.34 -6.52 -3.17
C ARG A 59 4.99 -7.45 -4.32
N SER A 60 4.10 -8.41 -4.09
CA SER A 60 3.61 -9.33 -5.12
C SER A 60 2.78 -8.58 -6.16
N LEU A 61 1.92 -7.66 -5.71
CA LEU A 61 1.07 -6.87 -6.61
C LEU A 61 1.84 -5.82 -7.41
N ALA A 62 2.92 -5.26 -6.84
CA ALA A 62 3.83 -4.37 -7.56
C ALA A 62 4.61 -5.07 -8.69
N ALA A 63 4.73 -6.40 -8.66
CA ALA A 63 5.32 -7.18 -9.74
C ALA A 63 4.32 -7.50 -10.87
N VAL A 64 3.01 -7.25 -10.67
CA VAL A 64 1.99 -7.54 -11.67
C VAL A 64 1.99 -6.44 -12.73
N PRO A 65 2.13 -6.77 -14.02
CA PRO A 65 2.09 -5.78 -15.08
C PRO A 65 0.72 -5.09 -15.13
N ASN A 66 0.72 -3.80 -15.46
CA ASN A 66 -0.47 -2.95 -15.52
C ASN A 66 -1.14 -2.65 -14.16
N LEU A 67 -0.50 -2.98 -13.04
CA LEU A 67 -0.88 -2.45 -11.71
C LEU A 67 0.07 -1.32 -11.31
N ARG A 68 -0.51 -0.22 -10.83
CA ARG A 68 0.25 0.94 -10.36
C ARG A 68 -0.14 1.26 -8.93
N GLN A 69 0.82 1.26 -8.02
CA GLN A 69 0.56 1.67 -6.65
C GLN A 69 0.21 3.16 -6.61
N VAL A 70 -0.85 3.51 -5.89
CA VAL A 70 -1.30 4.89 -5.65
C VAL A 70 -1.44 5.12 -4.14
N MET A 71 -1.42 6.39 -3.74
CA MET A 71 -1.41 6.78 -2.32
C MET A 71 -2.82 6.73 -1.69
N GLY A 72 -3.86 6.74 -2.52
CA GLY A 72 -5.27 6.68 -2.17
C GLY A 72 -6.14 6.65 -3.45
N PRO A 73 -7.45 6.40 -3.34
CA PRO A 73 -8.36 6.63 -4.46
C PRO A 73 -8.35 8.12 -4.87
N PRO A 74 -8.59 8.43 -6.16
CA PRO A 74 -8.74 9.81 -6.62
C PRO A 74 -9.93 10.52 -5.96
#